data_AF-A0A3B9K1M9-F1
#
_entry.id   AF-A0A3B9K1M9-F1
#
_cell.length_a   1.000
_cell.length_b   1.000
_cell.length_c   1.000
_cell.angle_alpha   90.00
_cell.angle_beta   90.00
_cell.angle_gamma   90.00
#
_symmetry.space_group_name_H-M   'P 1'
#
loop_
_entity.id
_entity.type
_entity.pdbx_description
1 polymer ?
#
loop_
_entity_poly.entity_id
_entity_poly.type
_entity_poly.pdbx_seq_one_letter_code
_entity_poly.pdbx_strand_id
1 'polypeptide(L)' 'DGIENKIDPGKPMDKDIYAMDQEELAKIPTLPGSLDEALCALEADHDFILKGDVFTQDLIDT' A
#
# COMPACT_ATOMS: atom_id res chain seq x y z
N ASP A 1 4.91 2.16 9.73
CA ASP A 1 6.12 1.40 10.09
C ASP A 1 7.39 1.84 9.33
N GLY A 2 7.29 2.48 8.15
CA GLY A 2 8.44 2.80 7.30
C GLY A 2 9.66 3.50 7.92
N ILE A 3 9.50 4.36 8.94
CA ILE A 3 10.65 4.97 9.64
C ILE A 3 11.42 3.92 10.46
N GLU A 4 10.70 3.06 11.19
CA GLU A 4 11.27 2.00 12.02
C GLU A 4 11.99 0.96 11.13
N ASN A 5 11.33 0.56 10.04
CA ASN A 5 11.84 -0.41 9.08
C ASN A 5 12.82 0.19 8.05
N LYS A 6 13.03 1.52 8.08
CA LYS A 6 13.89 2.27 7.13
C LYS A 6 13.57 1.95 5.67
N ILE A 7 12.29 1.87 5.36
CA ILE A 7 11.81 1.53 4.02
C ILE A 7 12.20 2.67 3.06
N ASP A 8 12.91 2.31 2.00
CA ASP A 8 13.24 3.24 0.92
C ASP A 8 12.02 3.34 -0.03
N PRO A 9 11.39 4.53 -0.16
CA PRO A 9 10.27 4.72 -1.09
C PRO A 9 10.70 4.65 -2.56
N GLY A 10 12.01 4.58 -2.84
CA GLY A 10 12.57 4.63 -4.17
C GLY A 10 12.71 6.05 -4.69
N LYS A 11 12.91 6.17 -6.00
CA LYS A 11 13.10 7.47 -6.65
C LYS A 11 11.75 8.15 -6.89
N PRO A 12 11.65 9.48 -6.69
CA PRO A 12 10.46 10.23 -7.08
C PRO A 12 10.24 10.14 -8.60
N MET A 13 8.98 10.19 -9.01
CA MET A 13 8.58 10.19 -10.42
C MET A 13 8.23 11.62 -10.85
N ASP A 14 9.02 12.18 -11.76
CA ASP A 14 8.80 13.53 -12.34
C ASP A 14 8.10 13.48 -13.72
N LYS A 15 7.24 12.47 -13.93
CA LYS A 15 6.53 12.25 -15.20
C LYS A 15 5.03 12.40 -15.03
N ASP A 16 4.37 12.94 -16.06
CA ASP A 16 2.90 12.99 -16.12
C ASP A 16 2.32 11.60 -16.45
N ILE A 17 1.66 10.99 -15.46
CA ILE A 17 1.07 9.65 -15.57
C ILE A 17 0.00 9.56 -16.66
N TYR A 18 -0.65 10.67 -17.03
CA TYR A 18 -1.68 10.66 -18.07
C TYR A 18 -1.11 10.73 -19.49
N ALA A 19 0.16 11.08 -19.61
CA ALA A 19 0.86 11.15 -20.89
C ALA A 19 1.68 9.87 -21.21
N MET A 20 1.73 8.92 -20.27
CA MET A 20 2.48 7.67 -20.40
C MET A 20 1.73 6.66 -21.28
N ASP A 21 2.50 5.78 -21.93
CA ASP A 21 1.93 4.61 -22.60
C ASP A 21 1.63 3.46 -21.61
N GLN A 22 0.94 2.43 -22.10
CA GLN A 22 0.57 1.27 -21.28
C GLN A 22 1.78 0.48 -20.76
N GLU A 23 2.89 0.44 -21.50
CA GLU A 23 4.11 -0.29 -21.09
C GLU A 23 4.84 0.43 -19.94
N GLU A 24 4.83 1.75 -19.92
CA GLU A 24 5.36 2.58 -18.84
C GLU A 24 4.47 2.51 -17.61
N LEU A 25 3.14 2.63 -17.78
CA LEU A 25 2.18 2.54 -16.68
C LEU A 25 2.22 1.19 -15.98
N ALA A 26 2.41 0.09 -16.72
CA ALA A 26 2.52 -1.26 -16.15
C ALA A 26 3.73 -1.44 -15.22
N LYS A 27 4.74 -0.56 -15.29
CA LYS A 27 5.92 -0.60 -14.41
C LYS A 27 5.69 0.16 -13.10
N ILE A 28 4.58 0.89 -12.98
CA ILE A 28 4.25 1.68 -11.80
C ILE A 28 3.39 0.83 -10.87
N PRO A 29 3.76 0.68 -9.59
CA PRO A 29 2.89 0.06 -8.60
C PRO A 29 1.54 0.78 -8.54
N THR A 30 0.45 0.03 -8.60
CA THR A 30 -0.91 0.57 -8.59
C THR A 30 -1.62 0.25 -7.27
N LEU A 31 -2.64 1.04 -6.97
CA LEU A 31 -3.51 0.81 -5.81
C LEU A 31 -4.50 -0.32 -6.12
N PRO A 32 -5.06 -0.98 -5.09
CA PRO A 32 -6.17 -1.91 -5.25
C PRO A 32 -7.31 -1.29 -6.09
N GLY A 33 -7.87 -2.08 -7.00
CA GLY A 33 -8.92 -1.64 -7.94
C GLY A 33 -10.33 -1.66 -7.34
N SER A 34 -10.51 -2.27 -6.16
CA SER A 34 -11.80 -2.38 -5.48
C SER A 34 -11.66 -2.36 -3.96
N LEU A 35 -12.78 -2.19 -3.27
CA LEU A 35 -12.85 -2.30 -1.81
C LEU A 35 -12.47 -3.72 -1.36
N ASP A 36 -12.96 -4.75 -2.05
CA ASP A 36 -12.67 -6.15 -1.70
C ASP A 36 -11.17 -6.45 -1.78
N GLU A 37 -10.48 -5.97 -2.83
CA GLU A 37 -9.02 -6.10 -2.94
C GLU A 37 -8.27 -5.35 -1.84
N ALA A 38 -8.75 -4.17 -1.44
CA ALA A 38 -8.17 -3.42 -0.33
C ALA A 38 -8.36 -4.14 1.01
N LEU A 39 -9.51 -4.79 1.23
CA LEU A 39 -9.77 -5.61 2.42
C LEU A 39 -8.87 -6.85 2.43
N CYS A 40 -8.68 -7.53 1.29
CA CYS A 40 -7.73 -8.63 1.21
C CYS A 40 -6.28 -8.19 1.49
N ALA A 41 -5.89 -7.01 1.01
CA ALA A 41 -4.56 -6.46 1.30
C ALA A 41 -4.40 -6.12 2.79
N LEU A 42 -5.45 -5.56 3.43
CA LEU A 42 -5.47 -5.31 4.86
C LEU A 42 -5.36 -6.61 5.67
N GLU A 43 -6.17 -7.62 5.34
CA GLU A 43 -6.11 -8.93 5.99
C GLU A 43 -4.72 -9.58 5.85
N ALA A 44 -4.09 -9.44 4.68
CA ALA A 44 -2.77 -10.03 4.40
C ALA A 44 -1.59 -9.27 5.05
N ASP A 45 -1.72 -7.97 5.32
CA ASP A 45 -0.63 -7.11 5.83
C ASP A 45 -1.17 -6.02 6.77
N HIS A 46 -1.47 -6.38 8.02
CA HIS A 46 -1.96 -5.46 9.06
C HIS A 46 -1.06 -5.39 10.30
N ASP A 47 0.09 -6.05 10.31
CA ASP A 47 1.00 -6.04 11.46
C ASP A 47 1.45 -4.61 11.81
N PHE A 48 1.57 -3.75 10.81
CA PHE A 48 2.00 -2.37 10.99
C PHE A 48 0.99 -1.50 11.77
N ILE A 49 -0.30 -1.86 11.78
CA ILE A 49 -1.35 -1.15 12.54
C ILE A 49 -1.60 -1.74 13.92
N LEU A 50 -1.26 -3.01 14.14
CA LEU A 50 -1.33 -3.64 15.47
C LEU A 50 -0.23 -3.15 16.42
N LYS A 51 0.87 -2.58 15.88
CA LYS A 51 1.97 -2.09 16.70
C LYS A 51 1.51 -0.99 17.68
N GLY A 52 1.83 -1.19 18.95
CA GLY A 52 1.54 -0.22 20.02
C GLY A 52 0.09 -0.22 20.49
N ASP A 53 -0.65 -1.31 20.22
CA ASP A 53 -2.07 -1.49 20.60
C ASP A 53 -2.97 -0.35 20.08
N VAL A 54 -2.60 0.25 18.95
CA VAL A 54 -3.36 1.33 18.32
C VAL A 54 -4.64 0.78 17.68
N PHE A 55 -4.52 -0.38 17.04
CA PHE A 55 -5.63 -1.19 16.54
C PHE A 55 -5.59 -2.56 17.21
N THR A 56 -6.77 -3.12 17.50
CA THR A 56 -6.92 -4.47 18.04
C THR A 56 -7.26 -5.45 16.92
N GLN A 57 -6.90 -6.73 17.09
CA GLN A 57 -7.24 -7.78 16.12
C GLN A 57 -8.75 -7.83 15.85
N ASP A 58 -9.56 -7.77 16.90
CA ASP A 58 -11.02 -7.80 16.79
C ASP A 58 -11.59 -6.70 15.89
N LEU A 59 -10.94 -5.53 15.82
CA LEU A 59 -11.39 -4.43 14.97
C LEU A 59 -11.08 -4.67 13.50
N ILE A 60 -10.02 -5.44 13.20
CA ILE A 60 -9.60 -5.76 11.83
C ILE A 60 -10.41 -6.92 11.28
N ASP A 61 -10.79 -7.87 12.14
CA ASP A 61 -11.54 -9.08 11.77
C ASP A 61 -13.07 -8.85 11.62
N THR A 62 -13.58 -7.66 11.93
CA THR A 62 -15.02 -7.29 11.89
C THR A 62 -15.41 -6.62 10.58
#